data_AF-A0A6A7VJR7-F1
#
_entry.id   AF-A0A6A7VJR7-F1
#
_cell.length_a   1.000
_cell.length_b   1.000
_cell.length_c   1.000
_cell.angle_alpha   90.00
_cell.angle_beta   90.00
_cell.angle_gamma   90.00
#
_symmetry.space_group_name_H-M   'P 1'
#
loop_
_entity.id
_entity.type
_entity.pdbx_description
1 polymer ?
#
loop_
_entity_poly.entity_id
_entity_poly.type
_entity_poly.pdbx_seq_one_letter_code
_entity_poly.pdbx_strand_id
1 'polypeptide(L)'
;MAQITINIQTLDWTMGETVGLHLMLKKGSKARIAWGDGKVQVVTGKQKPASEKLAWVEAGHAYPEKGMYYTITICSEEEDAIIGFDGCGMFEVKTLDVILTECPNLRILGYSGYGEEKLDVSKNPLLEFIDFHEIRNEKLDFSANPLLEELHIDGAKDLVSLNLSKNDKLRRLDIFMCHNLQHLALSNQSQLNEVDFALTHLRPKDLEYLEKTLKRNSPYKIRGGSFGDDKIIEVCNGKIVGEYEGKL
;
A
#
# COMPACT_ATOMS: atom_id res chain seq x y z
N MET A 1 -2.57 8.34 22.15
CA MET A 1 -1.79 9.16 21.20
C MET A 1 -1.47 8.27 20.03
N ALA A 2 -1.70 8.74 18.80
CA ALA A 2 -1.27 8.04 17.59
C ALA A 2 0.04 8.62 17.09
N GLN A 3 0.98 7.76 16.66
CA GLN A 3 2.25 8.19 16.10
C GLN A 3 2.68 7.37 14.88
N ILE A 4 3.17 8.08 13.86
CA ILE A 4 3.92 7.51 12.73
C ILE A 4 5.33 8.08 12.79
N THR A 5 6.33 7.22 12.64
CA THR A 5 7.74 7.62 12.54
C THR A 5 8.29 7.16 11.19
N ILE A 6 9.02 8.03 10.52
CA ILE A 6 9.57 7.78 9.19
C ILE A 6 11.02 8.21 9.21
N ASN A 7 11.93 7.28 8.93
CA ASN A 7 13.35 7.56 8.83
C ASN A 7 13.75 7.66 7.37
N ILE A 8 14.41 8.76 7.00
CA ILE A 8 14.78 9.05 5.61
C ILE A 8 16.23 9.50 5.49
N GLN A 9 16.76 9.42 4.27
CA GLN A 9 18.01 10.03 3.85
C GLN A 9 17.77 10.84 2.57
N THR A 10 18.23 12.09 2.54
CA THR A 10 18.14 12.95 1.34
C THR A 10 19.11 12.49 0.25
N LEU A 11 18.72 12.68 -1.02
CA LEU A 11 19.47 12.23 -2.19
C LEU A 11 20.22 13.40 -2.86
N ASP A 12 21.22 13.09 -3.70
CA ASP A 12 22.13 14.08 -4.31
C ASP A 12 21.66 14.63 -5.69
N TRP A 13 20.52 14.19 -6.22
CA TRP A 13 20.02 14.64 -7.53
C TRP A 13 19.00 15.78 -7.41
N THR A 14 18.64 16.42 -8.52
CA THR A 14 18.02 17.77 -8.58
C THR A 14 16.64 17.94 -7.95
N MET A 15 15.98 16.84 -7.57
CA MET A 15 14.72 16.86 -6.83
C MET A 15 14.84 16.09 -5.50
N GLY A 16 16.03 15.60 -5.13
CA GLY A 16 16.26 14.61 -4.07
C GLY A 16 16.08 15.09 -2.62
N GLU A 17 15.29 16.14 -2.41
CA GLU A 17 15.30 16.92 -1.16
C GLU A 17 13.92 17.30 -0.64
N THR A 18 12.83 17.00 -1.37
CA THR A 18 11.49 17.25 -0.86
C THR A 18 10.82 15.97 -0.40
N VAL A 19 9.95 16.10 0.59
CA VAL A 19 9.11 15.02 1.09
C VAL A 19 7.69 15.52 1.05
N GLY A 20 6.85 14.84 0.28
CA GLY A 20 5.40 14.99 0.32
C GLY A 20 4.75 13.81 1.02
N LEU A 21 3.70 14.08 1.79
CA LEU A 21 2.84 13.05 2.37
C LEU A 21 1.40 13.56 2.49
N HIS A 22 0.46 12.62 2.46
CA HIS A 22 -0.94 12.87 2.73
C HIS A 22 -1.39 12.14 4.00
N LEU A 23 -2.25 12.81 4.76
CA LEU A 23 -2.90 12.23 5.94
C LEU A 23 -4.41 12.30 5.79
N MET A 24 -5.07 11.18 6.06
CA MET A 24 -6.50 11.16 6.29
C MET A 24 -6.73 11.14 7.79
N LEU A 25 -7.27 12.25 8.29
CA LEU A 25 -7.52 12.44 9.71
C LEU A 25 -9.03 12.49 9.98
N LYS A 26 -9.43 12.02 11.16
CA LYS A 26 -10.76 12.25 11.72
C LYS A 26 -11.09 13.75 11.70
N LYS A 27 -12.36 14.08 11.40
CA LYS A 27 -12.81 15.47 11.26
C LYS A 27 -12.48 16.29 12.50
N GLY A 28 -11.78 17.41 12.31
CA GLY A 28 -11.44 18.34 13.39
C GLY A 28 -10.24 17.93 14.25
N SER A 29 -9.81 16.66 14.20
CA SER A 29 -8.59 16.21 14.85
C SER A 29 -7.37 16.82 14.16
N LYS A 30 -6.31 17.05 14.94
CA LYS A 30 -5.06 17.65 14.47
C LYS A 30 -3.93 16.63 14.51
N ALA A 31 -3.05 16.70 13.53
CA ALA A 31 -1.76 16.01 13.58
C ALA A 31 -0.63 17.03 13.50
N ARG A 32 0.37 16.85 14.36
CA ARG A 32 1.61 17.62 14.36
C ARG A 32 2.68 16.79 13.67
N ILE A 33 3.22 17.33 12.59
CA ILE A 33 4.32 16.75 11.81
C ILE A 33 5.59 17.48 12.20
N ALA A 34 6.52 16.79 12.87
CA ALA A 34 7.87 17.27 13.11
C ALA A 34 8.79 16.69 12.04
N TRP A 35 9.46 17.55 11.28
CA TRP A 35 10.25 17.16 10.10
C TRP A 35 11.68 16.71 10.43
N GLY A 36 12.05 16.67 11.71
CA GLY A 36 13.39 16.24 12.15
C GLY A 36 14.48 17.33 12.06
N ASP A 37 14.23 18.46 11.40
CA ASP A 37 15.14 19.61 11.30
C ASP A 37 14.74 20.79 12.22
N GLY A 38 13.87 20.51 13.19
CA GLY A 38 13.30 21.51 14.11
C GLY A 38 12.06 22.23 13.56
N LYS A 39 11.72 22.09 12.27
CA LYS A 39 10.47 22.63 11.72
C LYS A 39 9.30 21.71 12.00
N VAL A 40 8.14 22.33 12.12
CA VAL A 40 6.89 21.67 12.46
C VAL A 40 5.77 22.19 11.56
N GLN A 41 4.94 21.29 11.07
CA GLN A 41 3.68 21.59 10.41
C GLN A 41 2.52 21.00 11.21
N VAL A 42 1.39 21.71 11.30
CA VAL A 42 0.17 21.18 11.89
C VAL A 42 -0.90 21.11 10.81
N VAL A 43 -1.50 19.94 10.67
CA VAL A 43 -2.61 19.69 9.75
C VAL A 43 -3.86 19.33 10.53
N THR A 44 -5.04 19.55 9.93
CA THR A 44 -6.34 19.29 10.57
C THR A 44 -7.21 18.50 9.62
N GLY A 45 -7.89 17.46 10.13
CA GLY A 45 -8.76 16.60 9.34
C GLY A 45 -9.93 17.33 8.69
N LYS A 46 -10.13 17.07 7.40
CA LYS A 46 -11.15 17.69 6.55
C LYS A 46 -12.13 16.65 6.03
N GLN A 47 -13.28 17.11 5.57
CA GLN A 47 -14.25 16.32 4.81
C GLN A 47 -14.39 16.89 3.41
N LYS A 48 -14.80 16.06 2.46
CA LYS A 48 -15.14 16.54 1.11
C LYS A 48 -16.37 17.46 1.17
N PRO A 49 -16.45 18.51 0.33
CA PRO A 49 -17.63 19.36 0.27
C PRO A 49 -18.90 18.54 0.01
N ALA A 50 -19.97 18.83 0.76
CA ALA A 50 -21.26 18.14 0.64
C ALA A 50 -21.22 16.61 0.84
N SER A 51 -20.23 16.08 1.58
CA SER A 51 -20.14 14.65 1.91
C SER A 51 -19.63 14.45 3.35
N GLU A 52 -20.04 13.35 3.98
CA GLU A 52 -19.48 12.91 5.26
C GLU A 52 -18.11 12.21 5.10
N LYS A 53 -17.67 11.95 3.86
CA LYS A 53 -16.39 11.31 3.58
C LYS A 53 -15.21 12.21 3.96
N LEU A 54 -14.23 11.62 4.65
CA LEU A 54 -12.97 12.27 4.97
C LEU A 54 -12.20 12.63 3.68
N ALA A 55 -11.38 13.67 3.77
CA ALA A 55 -10.51 14.12 2.70
C ALA A 55 -9.04 14.02 3.15
N TRP A 56 -8.18 13.71 2.19
CA TRP A 56 -6.74 13.78 2.37
C TRP A 56 -6.30 15.22 2.66
N VAL A 57 -5.31 15.35 3.54
CA VAL A 57 -4.67 16.61 3.87
C VAL A 57 -3.20 16.48 3.53
N GLU A 58 -2.73 17.38 2.67
CA GLU A 58 -1.38 17.35 2.15
C GLU A 58 -0.42 18.08 3.09
N ALA A 59 0.78 17.54 3.21
CA ALA A 59 1.89 18.12 3.93
C ALA A 59 3.17 17.89 3.11
N GLY A 60 4.10 18.84 3.21
CA GLY A 60 5.34 18.74 2.47
C GLY A 60 6.44 19.57 3.08
N HIS A 61 7.67 19.13 2.88
CA HIS A 61 8.86 19.79 3.41
C HIS A 61 10.06 19.62 2.49
N ALA A 62 10.99 20.57 2.56
CA ALA A 62 12.22 20.54 1.77
C ALA A 62 13.45 20.59 2.68
N TYR A 63 14.42 19.73 2.40
CA TYR A 63 15.67 19.54 3.14
C TYR A 63 16.85 20.05 2.32
N PRO A 64 17.39 21.24 2.60
CA PRO A 64 18.41 21.85 1.73
C PRO A 64 19.75 21.11 1.71
N GLU A 65 20.00 20.20 2.65
CA GLU A 65 21.24 19.44 2.78
C GLU A 65 21.07 18.01 2.27
N LYS A 66 22.02 17.58 1.43
CA LYS A 66 22.02 16.29 0.74
C LYS A 66 22.75 15.21 1.53
N GLY A 67 22.32 13.95 1.38
CA GLY A 67 22.90 12.81 2.09
C GLY A 67 22.64 12.81 3.60
N MET A 68 21.77 13.70 4.08
CA MET A 68 21.46 13.89 5.49
C MET A 68 20.32 12.98 5.91
N TYR A 69 20.33 12.62 7.19
CA TYR A 69 19.36 11.73 7.80
C TYR A 69 18.36 12.54 8.63
N TYR A 70 17.08 12.25 8.45
CA TYR A 70 16.01 12.89 9.21
C TYR A 70 15.02 11.85 9.71
N THR A 71 14.45 12.13 10.89
CA THR A 71 13.33 11.38 11.45
C THR A 71 12.11 12.28 11.44
N ILE A 72 11.16 11.97 10.56
CA ILE A 72 9.86 12.64 10.52
C ILE A 72 8.95 11.93 11.53
N THR A 73 8.28 12.70 12.38
CA THR A 73 7.32 12.17 13.36
C THR A 73 5.99 12.87 13.20
N ILE A 74 4.92 12.08 13.03
CA ILE A 74 3.55 12.55 12.92
C ILE A 74 2.82 12.12 14.19
N CYS A 75 2.40 13.05 15.03
CA CYS A 75 1.71 12.75 16.29
C CYS A 75 0.30 13.37 16.30
N SER A 76 -0.67 12.63 16.84
CA SER A 76 -1.97 13.17 17.24
C SER A 76 -2.28 12.78 18.68
N GLU A 77 -2.84 13.72 19.44
CA GLU A 77 -3.24 13.50 20.85
C GLU A 77 -4.28 12.37 20.96
N GLU A 78 -5.25 12.37 20.04
CA GLU A 78 -6.25 11.33 19.86
C GLU A 78 -5.64 10.08 19.20
N GLU A 79 -5.87 8.89 19.78
CA GLU A 79 -5.36 7.61 19.27
C GLU A 79 -6.06 7.13 17.99
N ASP A 80 -7.29 7.58 17.76
CA ASP A 80 -8.11 7.25 16.60
C ASP A 80 -8.11 8.35 15.53
N ALA A 81 -7.26 9.37 15.68
CA ALA A 81 -7.24 10.51 14.76
C ALA A 81 -6.67 10.17 13.38
N ILE A 82 -5.64 9.31 13.30
CA ILE A 82 -4.98 8.97 12.05
C ILE A 82 -5.68 7.76 11.44
N ILE A 83 -6.43 7.99 10.35
CA ILE A 83 -7.22 6.98 9.64
C ILE A 83 -6.47 6.48 8.40
N GLY A 84 -5.71 7.34 7.75
CA GLY A 84 -4.93 6.99 6.58
C GLY A 84 -3.62 7.77 6.51
N PHE A 85 -2.60 7.12 5.96
CA PHE A 85 -1.30 7.69 5.68
C PHE A 85 -0.92 7.31 4.26
N ASP A 86 -0.44 8.28 3.49
CA ASP A 86 0.06 8.06 2.14
C ASP A 86 1.37 8.83 1.94
N GLY A 87 2.48 8.10 1.79
CA GLY A 87 3.82 8.64 1.54
C GLY A 87 4.08 9.00 0.07
N CYS A 88 3.07 9.47 -0.65
CA CYS A 88 3.08 9.67 -2.10
C CYS A 88 4.07 10.72 -2.64
N GLY A 89 4.91 11.35 -1.82
CA GLY A 89 5.95 12.29 -2.25
C GLY A 89 7.33 11.92 -1.72
N MET A 90 7.52 10.65 -1.38
CA MET A 90 8.75 10.14 -0.75
C MET A 90 9.76 9.54 -1.73
N PHE A 91 9.45 9.50 -3.03
CA PHE A 91 10.37 9.05 -4.10
C PHE A 91 11.59 9.96 -4.29
N GLU A 92 11.56 11.16 -3.72
CA GLU A 92 12.69 12.10 -3.73
C GLU A 92 13.70 11.83 -2.60
N VAL A 93 13.39 10.92 -1.67
CA VAL A 93 14.29 10.53 -0.57
C VAL A 93 14.49 9.01 -0.55
N LYS A 94 15.58 8.56 0.08
CA LYS A 94 15.72 7.15 0.45
C LYS A 94 15.02 6.95 1.79
N THR A 95 13.92 6.20 1.82
CA THR A 95 13.29 5.84 3.09
C THR A 95 13.96 4.60 3.65
N LEU A 96 14.19 4.63 4.96
CA LEU A 96 14.92 3.60 5.69
C LEU A 96 13.93 2.72 6.46
N ASP A 97 12.95 3.34 7.11
CA ASP A 97 11.80 2.64 7.69
C ASP A 97 10.56 3.53 7.77
N VAL A 98 9.42 2.87 7.97
CA VAL A 98 8.15 3.47 8.33
C VAL A 98 7.58 2.68 9.50
N ILE A 99 7.51 3.29 10.68
CA ILE A 99 7.04 2.67 11.92
C ILE A 99 5.59 3.10 12.18
N LEU A 100 4.68 2.13 12.16
CA LEU A 100 3.22 2.31 12.29
C LEU A 100 2.63 1.66 13.54
N THR A 101 3.47 1.20 14.47
CA THR A 101 3.06 0.37 15.62
C THR A 101 2.12 1.08 16.59
N GLU A 102 2.12 2.42 16.58
CA GLU A 102 1.25 3.26 17.44
C GLU A 102 0.04 3.80 16.67
N CYS A 103 -0.37 3.13 15.58
CA CYS A 103 -1.51 3.51 14.75
C CYS A 103 -2.52 2.34 14.58
N PRO A 104 -3.13 1.82 15.67
CA PRO A 104 -4.05 0.67 15.57
C PRO A 104 -5.33 0.96 14.78
N ASN A 105 -5.69 2.24 14.62
CA ASN A 105 -6.87 2.71 13.89
C ASN A 105 -6.61 3.02 12.41
N LEU A 106 -5.40 2.75 11.90
CA LEU A 106 -5.05 2.95 10.51
C LEU A 106 -5.85 1.99 9.61
N ARG A 107 -6.53 2.54 8.61
CA ARG A 107 -7.36 1.81 7.64
C ARG A 107 -6.82 1.85 6.22
N ILE A 108 -6.11 2.92 5.88
CA ILE A 108 -5.58 3.16 4.54
C ILE A 108 -4.08 3.43 4.66
N LEU A 109 -3.28 2.67 3.91
CA LEU A 109 -1.82 2.82 3.90
C LEU A 109 -1.34 2.89 2.45
N GLY A 110 -0.90 4.07 2.03
CA GLY A 110 -0.20 4.31 0.79
C GLY A 110 1.27 4.57 1.07
N TYR A 111 2.16 4.04 0.25
CA TYR A 111 3.57 4.40 0.34
C TYR A 111 4.33 4.12 -0.96
N SER A 112 5.14 5.09 -1.38
CA SER A 112 6.00 4.98 -2.54
C SER A 112 7.42 5.40 -2.15
N GLY A 113 8.42 4.57 -2.40
CA GLY A 113 9.78 4.99 -2.11
C GLY A 113 10.88 4.02 -2.51
N TYR A 114 12.09 4.58 -2.55
CA TYR A 114 13.31 3.86 -2.87
C TYR A 114 14.05 3.55 -1.58
N GLY A 115 13.93 2.34 -1.04
CA GLY A 115 14.54 2.06 0.25
C GLY A 115 14.81 0.59 0.54
N GLU A 116 15.30 0.31 1.74
CA GLU A 116 15.42 -1.05 2.30
C GLU A 116 14.36 -1.21 3.40
N GLU A 117 13.16 -0.67 3.17
CA GLU A 117 12.16 -0.51 4.21
C GLU A 117 11.74 -1.88 4.75
N LYS A 118 11.74 -2.02 6.08
CA LYS A 118 11.07 -3.13 6.74
C LYS A 118 9.66 -2.68 7.10
N LEU A 119 8.69 -3.12 6.32
CA LEU A 119 7.29 -2.87 6.63
C LEU A 119 6.77 -3.95 7.59
N ASP A 120 6.36 -3.53 8.78
CA ASP A 120 5.60 -4.36 9.72
C ASP A 120 4.26 -3.69 10.01
N VAL A 121 3.19 -4.29 9.50
CA VAL A 121 1.80 -3.83 9.72
C VAL A 121 1.03 -4.74 10.69
N SER A 122 1.74 -5.57 11.47
CA SER A 122 1.13 -6.52 12.40
C SER A 122 0.35 -5.87 13.56
N LYS A 123 0.55 -4.57 13.76
CA LYS A 123 -0.14 -3.75 14.77
C LYS A 123 -1.26 -2.89 14.19
N ASN A 124 -1.60 -3.08 12.91
CA ASN A 124 -2.64 -2.30 12.21
C ASN A 124 -3.79 -3.21 11.75
N PRO A 125 -4.54 -3.83 12.69
CA PRO A 125 -5.55 -4.86 12.38
C PRO A 125 -6.75 -4.32 11.59
N LEU A 126 -6.92 -3.00 11.54
CA LEU A 126 -8.00 -2.31 10.84
C LEU A 126 -7.67 -1.87 9.41
N LEU A 127 -6.50 -2.25 8.87
CA LEU A 127 -6.15 -1.98 7.48
C LEU A 127 -7.16 -2.65 6.53
N GLU A 128 -7.71 -1.84 5.62
CA GLU A 128 -8.70 -2.20 4.60
C GLU A 128 -8.13 -2.01 3.19
N PHE A 129 -7.26 -1.01 3.00
CA PHE A 129 -6.65 -0.66 1.72
C PHE A 129 -5.16 -0.42 1.88
N ILE A 130 -4.37 -1.04 1.00
CA ILE A 130 -2.92 -0.84 0.92
C ILE A 130 -2.54 -0.57 -0.54
N ASP A 131 -1.71 0.45 -0.77
CA ASP A 131 -1.18 0.80 -2.09
C ASP A 131 0.31 1.12 -2.03
N PHE A 132 1.12 0.24 -2.63
CA PHE A 132 2.56 0.33 -2.63
C PHE A 132 3.12 0.41 -4.04
N HIS A 133 4.07 1.34 -4.22
CA HIS A 133 4.79 1.53 -5.48
C HIS A 133 6.30 1.44 -5.26
N GLU A 134 6.94 0.56 -6.02
CA GLU A 134 8.41 0.40 -6.09
C GLU A 134 9.12 0.04 -4.78
N ILE A 135 8.41 -0.61 -3.85
CA ILE A 135 8.99 -1.11 -2.58
C ILE A 135 10.02 -2.24 -2.81
N ARG A 136 10.92 -2.43 -1.83
CA ARG A 136 12.00 -3.43 -1.91
C ARG A 136 11.92 -4.56 -0.88
N ASN A 137 10.74 -4.80 -0.32
CA ASN A 137 10.53 -5.90 0.60
C ASN A 137 10.69 -7.25 -0.11
N GLU A 138 11.59 -8.11 0.38
CA GLU A 138 11.68 -9.50 -0.12
C GLU A 138 10.45 -10.34 0.26
N LYS A 139 9.85 -10.03 1.41
CA LYS A 139 8.69 -10.74 1.96
C LYS A 139 7.72 -9.76 2.57
N LEU A 140 6.44 -9.99 2.32
CA LEU A 140 5.34 -9.27 2.94
C LEU A 140 4.37 -10.26 3.57
N ASP A 141 3.95 -9.98 4.80
CA ASP A 141 2.99 -10.78 5.55
C ASP A 141 1.87 -9.90 6.08
N PHE A 142 0.66 -10.14 5.57
CA PHE A 142 -0.56 -9.42 5.95
C PHE A 142 -1.51 -10.28 6.80
N SER A 143 -1.00 -11.37 7.39
CA SER A 143 -1.82 -12.30 8.18
C SER A 143 -2.46 -11.69 9.44
N ALA A 144 -1.94 -10.53 9.88
CA ALA A 144 -2.48 -9.74 10.98
C ALA A 144 -3.51 -8.68 10.55
N ASN A 145 -3.84 -8.59 9.25
CA ASN A 145 -4.73 -7.58 8.67
C ASN A 145 -6.01 -8.22 8.09
N PRO A 146 -6.84 -8.89 8.90
CA PRO A 146 -7.97 -9.70 8.41
C PRO A 146 -9.09 -8.89 7.74
N LEU A 147 -9.05 -7.56 7.85
CA LEU A 147 -9.99 -6.64 7.24
C LEU A 147 -9.55 -6.11 5.87
N LEU A 148 -8.38 -6.51 5.37
CA LEU A 148 -7.87 -6.06 4.07
C LEU A 148 -8.82 -6.47 2.93
N GLU A 149 -9.27 -5.48 2.16
CA GLU A 149 -10.21 -5.65 1.03
C GLU A 149 -9.52 -5.43 -0.32
N GLU A 150 -8.54 -4.52 -0.37
CA GLU A 150 -7.75 -4.21 -1.57
C GLU A 150 -6.26 -4.08 -1.23
N LEU A 151 -5.42 -4.69 -2.07
CA LEU A 151 -3.96 -4.62 -1.96
C LEU A 151 -3.36 -4.37 -3.34
N HIS A 152 -2.65 -3.27 -3.48
CA HIS A 152 -1.88 -2.95 -4.68
C HIS A 152 -0.39 -2.90 -4.33
N ILE A 153 0.41 -3.62 -5.12
CA ILE A 153 1.86 -3.64 -5.04
C ILE A 153 2.38 -3.57 -6.48
N ASP A 154 2.72 -2.37 -6.96
CA ASP A 154 3.28 -2.15 -8.29
C ASP A 154 4.82 -2.13 -8.23
N GLY A 155 5.45 -2.92 -9.10
CA GLY A 155 6.88 -2.78 -9.38
C GLY A 155 7.81 -3.23 -8.24
N ALA A 156 7.34 -4.07 -7.31
CA ALA A 156 8.16 -4.62 -6.23
C ALA A 156 9.11 -5.70 -6.76
N LYS A 157 10.26 -5.25 -7.28
CA LYS A 157 11.23 -6.13 -7.96
C LYS A 157 11.87 -7.15 -7.03
N ASP A 158 12.01 -6.86 -5.75
CA ASP A 158 12.69 -7.75 -4.80
C ASP A 158 11.72 -8.72 -4.10
N LEU A 159 10.41 -8.54 -4.26
CA LEU A 159 9.39 -9.34 -3.58
C LEU A 159 9.38 -10.78 -4.09
N VAL A 160 9.67 -11.73 -3.20
CA VAL A 160 9.70 -13.17 -3.51
C VAL A 160 8.48 -13.90 -2.92
N SER A 161 7.95 -13.41 -1.80
CA SER A 161 6.84 -14.06 -1.08
C SER A 161 5.83 -13.06 -0.53
N LEU A 162 4.55 -13.33 -0.80
CA LEU A 162 3.42 -12.58 -0.30
C LEU A 162 2.46 -13.50 0.47
N ASN A 163 2.27 -13.25 1.76
CA ASN A 163 1.36 -14.02 2.61
C ASN A 163 0.03 -13.29 2.83
N LEU A 164 -1.03 -13.80 2.21
CA LEU A 164 -2.41 -13.35 2.31
C LEU A 164 -3.33 -14.42 2.91
N SER A 165 -2.77 -15.38 3.66
CA SER A 165 -3.48 -16.58 4.12
C SER A 165 -4.56 -16.32 5.17
N LYS A 166 -4.68 -15.10 5.70
CA LYS A 166 -5.71 -14.68 6.67
C LYS A 166 -6.58 -13.52 6.17
N ASN A 167 -6.46 -13.15 4.90
CA ASN A 167 -7.15 -12.00 4.31
C ASN A 167 -8.38 -12.50 3.52
N ASP A 168 -9.32 -13.15 4.22
CA ASP A 168 -10.51 -13.75 3.59
C ASP A 168 -11.38 -12.73 2.86
N LYS A 169 -11.33 -11.46 3.29
CA LYS A 169 -12.10 -10.34 2.72
C LYS A 169 -11.46 -9.69 1.48
N LEU A 170 -10.22 -10.04 1.15
CA LEU A 170 -9.52 -9.43 0.03
C LEU A 170 -10.26 -9.74 -1.27
N ARG A 171 -10.70 -8.70 -2.00
CA ARG A 171 -11.43 -8.80 -3.26
C ARG A 171 -10.55 -8.45 -4.46
N ARG A 172 -9.64 -7.50 -4.28
CA ARG A 172 -8.73 -7.01 -5.31
C ARG A 172 -7.27 -7.19 -4.91
N LEU A 173 -6.48 -7.76 -5.82
CA LEU A 173 -5.04 -7.90 -5.70
C LEU A 173 -4.37 -7.41 -6.98
N ASP A 174 -3.61 -6.32 -6.89
CA ASP A 174 -2.70 -5.90 -7.94
C ASP A 174 -1.26 -6.18 -7.48
N ILE A 175 -0.57 -7.03 -8.24
CA ILE A 175 0.84 -7.38 -8.08
C ILE A 175 1.57 -7.24 -9.42
N PHE A 176 1.20 -6.24 -10.22
CA PHE A 176 1.81 -5.92 -11.50
C PHE A 176 3.33 -5.66 -11.36
N MET A 177 4.12 -6.16 -12.31
CA MET A 177 5.59 -5.98 -12.35
C MET A 177 6.35 -6.44 -11.09
N CYS A 178 5.78 -7.34 -10.30
CA CYS A 178 6.47 -8.04 -9.20
C CYS A 178 7.27 -9.24 -9.76
N HIS A 179 8.29 -8.96 -10.57
CA HIS A 179 8.97 -9.97 -11.41
C HIS A 179 9.52 -11.20 -10.65
N ASN A 180 9.93 -11.03 -9.40
CA ASN A 180 10.52 -12.09 -8.57
C ASN A 180 9.50 -12.80 -7.66
N LEU A 181 8.22 -12.39 -7.67
CA LEU A 181 7.20 -12.95 -6.80
C LEU A 181 6.84 -14.36 -7.26
N GLN A 182 7.24 -15.34 -6.44
CA GLN A 182 7.08 -16.76 -6.74
C GLN A 182 6.08 -17.46 -5.82
N HIS A 183 5.90 -16.93 -4.62
CA HIS A 183 5.09 -17.52 -3.56
C HIS A 183 3.94 -16.60 -3.19
N LEU A 184 2.71 -17.07 -3.38
CA LEU A 184 1.49 -16.36 -3.03
C LEU A 184 0.62 -17.26 -2.15
N ALA A 185 0.60 -16.99 -0.86
CA ALA A 185 -0.25 -17.74 0.06
C ALA A 185 -1.64 -17.09 0.13
N LEU A 186 -2.67 -17.81 -0.31
CA LEU A 186 -4.07 -17.38 -0.24
C LEU A 186 -4.86 -18.29 0.69
N SER A 187 -5.88 -17.74 1.35
CA SER A 187 -6.81 -18.53 2.17
C SER A 187 -7.71 -19.44 1.32
N ASN A 188 -8.14 -20.56 1.90
CA ASN A 188 -9.20 -21.41 1.32
C ASN A 188 -10.56 -20.71 1.29
N GLN A 189 -10.77 -19.70 2.12
CA GLN A 189 -12.00 -18.90 2.19
C GLN A 189 -11.86 -17.55 1.47
N SER A 190 -10.78 -17.36 0.71
CA SER A 190 -10.51 -16.11 -0.02
C SER A 190 -11.68 -15.73 -0.93
N GLN A 191 -12.10 -14.47 -0.82
CA GLN A 191 -13.13 -13.81 -1.66
C GLN A 191 -12.53 -13.09 -2.88
N LEU A 192 -11.25 -13.32 -3.19
CA LEU A 192 -10.52 -12.65 -4.26
C LEU A 192 -11.18 -12.92 -5.60
N ASN A 193 -11.51 -11.87 -6.35
CA ASN A 193 -12.16 -11.95 -7.65
C ASN A 193 -11.68 -10.92 -8.67
N GLU A 194 -10.77 -10.01 -8.30
CA GLU A 194 -10.12 -9.11 -9.25
C GLU A 194 -8.60 -9.18 -9.05
N VAL A 195 -7.86 -9.60 -10.08
CA VAL A 195 -6.41 -9.81 -9.96
C VAL A 195 -5.67 -9.30 -11.18
N ASP A 196 -4.71 -8.41 -10.95
CA ASP A 196 -3.68 -8.04 -11.93
C ASP A 196 -2.34 -8.61 -11.46
N PHE A 197 -1.76 -9.49 -12.27
CA PHE A 197 -0.42 -10.01 -12.06
C PHE A 197 0.35 -10.04 -13.37
N ALA A 198 0.03 -9.11 -14.29
CA ALA A 198 0.82 -8.97 -15.51
C ALA A 198 2.29 -8.72 -15.17
N LEU A 199 3.18 -9.33 -15.96
CA LEU A 199 4.62 -9.31 -15.75
C LEU A 199 5.09 -9.90 -14.40
N THR A 200 4.27 -10.72 -13.75
CA THR A 200 4.59 -11.43 -12.50
C THR A 200 4.55 -12.95 -12.69
N HIS A 201 5.64 -13.62 -12.30
CA HIS A 201 5.86 -15.04 -12.59
C HIS A 201 5.67 -15.92 -11.36
N LEU A 202 4.41 -16.18 -11.00
CA LEU A 202 4.07 -17.12 -9.94
C LEU A 202 4.50 -18.55 -10.31
N ARG A 203 4.92 -19.34 -9.32
CA ARG A 203 5.22 -20.76 -9.55
C ARG A 203 3.93 -21.52 -9.88
N PRO A 204 4.01 -22.65 -10.61
CA PRO A 204 2.83 -23.34 -11.14
C PRO A 204 1.77 -23.68 -10.09
N LYS A 205 2.18 -24.07 -8.88
CA LYS A 205 1.25 -24.44 -7.80
C LYS A 205 0.49 -23.22 -7.24
N ASP A 206 1.18 -22.10 -7.09
CA ASP A 206 0.60 -20.85 -6.60
C ASP A 206 -0.38 -20.30 -7.66
N LEU A 207 0.00 -20.35 -8.95
CA LEU A 207 -0.89 -19.99 -10.06
C LEU A 207 -2.14 -20.90 -10.15
N GLU A 208 -1.97 -22.22 -10.04
CA GLU A 208 -3.09 -23.17 -10.03
C GLU A 208 -4.08 -22.86 -8.90
N TYR A 209 -3.56 -22.52 -7.72
CA TYR A 209 -4.39 -22.19 -6.56
C TYR A 209 -5.10 -20.83 -6.71
N LEU A 210 -4.42 -19.83 -7.27
CA LEU A 210 -5.00 -18.54 -7.63
C LEU A 210 -6.16 -18.72 -8.63
N GLU A 211 -5.94 -19.45 -9.73
CA GLU A 211 -6.99 -19.68 -10.73
C GLU A 211 -8.19 -20.45 -10.15
N LYS A 212 -7.96 -21.45 -9.28
CA LYS A 212 -9.05 -22.16 -8.58
C LYS A 212 -9.85 -21.23 -7.70
N THR A 213 -9.19 -20.32 -7.00
CA THR A 213 -9.81 -19.30 -6.16
C THR A 213 -10.71 -18.38 -7.00
N LEU A 214 -10.19 -17.85 -8.11
CA LEU A 214 -10.95 -16.99 -9.02
C LEU A 214 -12.16 -17.70 -9.62
N LYS A 215 -11.98 -18.94 -10.11
CA LYS A 215 -13.07 -19.76 -10.66
C LYS A 215 -14.19 -19.99 -9.64
N ARG A 216 -13.85 -20.21 -8.36
CA ARG A 216 -14.83 -20.34 -7.26
C ARG A 216 -15.60 -19.03 -7.01
N ASN A 217 -14.94 -17.89 -7.18
CA ASN A 217 -15.48 -16.56 -6.88
C ASN A 217 -16.05 -15.85 -8.12
N SER A 218 -16.56 -16.59 -9.12
CA SER A 218 -17.12 -16.01 -10.34
C SER A 218 -18.34 -15.09 -10.04
N PRO A 219 -18.49 -13.94 -10.72
CA PRO A 219 -17.63 -13.41 -11.79
C PRO A 219 -16.30 -12.87 -11.25
N TYR A 220 -15.25 -12.98 -12.07
CA TYR A 220 -13.92 -12.48 -11.73
C TYR A 220 -13.27 -11.74 -12.91
N LYS A 221 -12.35 -10.83 -12.60
CA LYS A 221 -11.47 -10.15 -13.57
C LYS A 221 -10.03 -10.55 -13.34
N ILE A 222 -9.32 -10.74 -14.44
CA ILE A 222 -7.93 -11.18 -14.41
C ILE A 222 -7.12 -10.51 -15.52
N ARG A 223 -5.92 -10.05 -15.19
CA ARG A 223 -4.87 -9.72 -16.16
C ARG A 223 -3.60 -10.47 -15.77
N GLY A 224 -3.01 -11.18 -16.72
CA GLY A 224 -1.86 -12.06 -16.51
C GLY A 224 -2.14 -13.56 -16.69
N GLY A 225 -1.06 -14.34 -16.71
CA GLY A 225 -1.08 -15.80 -16.83
C GLY A 225 -1.62 -16.27 -18.19
N SER A 226 -2.57 -17.20 -18.19
CA SER A 226 -3.11 -17.82 -19.41
C SER A 226 -3.83 -16.84 -20.35
N PHE A 227 -4.17 -15.65 -19.87
CA PHE A 227 -4.86 -14.60 -20.64
C PHE A 227 -3.93 -13.55 -21.25
N GLY A 228 -2.64 -13.62 -20.94
CA GLY A 228 -1.65 -12.61 -21.33
C GLY A 228 -1.73 -11.34 -20.47
N ASP A 229 -0.81 -10.43 -20.74
CA ASP A 229 -0.54 -9.25 -19.91
C ASP A 229 -1.17 -7.96 -20.47
N ASP A 230 -1.78 -8.03 -21.67
CA ASP A 230 -2.20 -6.84 -22.43
C ASP A 230 -3.62 -6.36 -22.09
N LYS A 231 -4.47 -7.24 -21.57
CA LYS A 231 -5.90 -6.96 -21.34
C LYS A 231 -6.42 -7.54 -20.05
N ILE A 232 -7.37 -6.84 -19.46
CA ILE A 232 -8.19 -7.36 -18.36
C ILE A 232 -9.30 -8.20 -18.97
N ILE A 233 -9.40 -9.46 -18.57
CA ILE A 233 -10.42 -10.39 -19.00
C ILE A 233 -11.44 -10.56 -17.87
N GLU A 234 -12.71 -10.32 -18.16
CA GLU A 234 -13.81 -10.67 -17.26
C GLU A 234 -14.39 -12.03 -17.62
N VAL A 235 -14.46 -12.92 -16.62
CA VAL A 235 -14.95 -14.28 -16.77
C VAL A 235 -16.14 -14.51 -15.85
N CYS A 236 -17.25 -14.94 -16.45
CA CYS A 236 -18.46 -15.32 -15.74
C CYS A 236 -18.83 -16.76 -16.10
N ASN A 237 -18.92 -17.63 -15.09
CA ASN A 237 -19.26 -19.05 -15.24
C ASN A 237 -18.39 -19.78 -16.29
N GLY A 238 -17.08 -19.48 -16.30
CA GLY A 238 -16.11 -20.08 -17.23
C GLY A 238 -16.15 -19.55 -18.66
N LYS A 239 -16.95 -18.52 -18.94
CA LYS A 239 -16.99 -17.84 -20.24
C LYS A 239 -16.42 -16.43 -20.13
N ILE A 240 -15.61 -16.04 -21.11
CA ILE A 240 -15.19 -14.65 -21.26
C ILE A 240 -16.42 -13.81 -21.61
N VAL A 241 -16.69 -12.79 -20.81
CA VAL A 241 -17.83 -11.87 -20.97
C VAL A 241 -17.39 -10.42 -21.21
N GLY A 242 -16.12 -10.10 -20.99
CA GLY A 242 -15.56 -8.77 -21.22
C GLY A 242 -14.05 -8.82 -21.45
N GLU A 243 -13.56 -7.88 -22.28
CA GLU A 243 -12.14 -7.59 -22.48
C GLU A 243 -11.95 -6.08 -22.40
N TYR A 244 -11.02 -5.63 -21.57
CA TYR A 244 -10.76 -4.21 -21.32
C TYR A 244 -9.27 -3.90 -21.46
N GLU A 245 -8.96 -2.74 -22.03
CA GLU A 245 -7.59 -2.20 -22.04
C GLU A 245 -7.27 -1.52 -20.71
N GLY A 246 -5.99 -1.53 -20.32
CA GLY A 246 -5.50 -0.83 -19.13
C GLY A 246 -5.05 -1.74 -17.99
N LYS A 247 -5.01 -1.16 -16.79
CA LYS A 247 -4.76 -1.83 -15.49
C LYS A 247 -6.08 -1.90 -14.70
N LEU A 248 -6.18 -2.85 -13.76
CA LEU A 248 -7.37 -3.08 -12.93
C LEU A 248 -7.64 -1.95 -11.91
#